data_AF-A0A960JJS6-F1
#
_entry.id   AF-A0A960JJS6-F1
#
_cell.length_a   1.000
_cell.length_b   1.000
_cell.length_c   1.000
_cell.angle_alpha   90.00
_cell.angle_beta   90.00
_cell.angle_gamma   90.00
#
_symmetry.space_group_name_H-M   'P 1'
#
loop_
_entity.id
_entity.type
_entity.pdbx_description
1 polymer ?
#
loop_
_entity_poly.entity_id
_entity_poly.type
_entity_poly.pdbx_seq_one_letter_code
_entity_poly.pdbx_strand_id
1 'polypeptide(L)'
;MAQISLPPSDEMFDGPSVLTLGDEWRTSTGEGVEIAIIDSGVDSSHSELQGKISKSLEAQKDGNRVSFRESDSGDSAGHGTACAGIIGKIAPDAKIISIKVLGASGLGDGHAFLAGLEYAI
;
A
#
# COMPACT_ATOMS: atom_id res chain seq x y z
N MET A 1 -38.08 1.52 -1.12
CA MET A 1 -36.65 1.32 -1.43
C MET A 1 -36.09 2.65 -1.88
N ALA A 2 -35.29 3.32 -1.05
CA ALA A 2 -34.64 4.57 -1.46
C ALA A 2 -33.34 4.20 -2.17
N GLN A 3 -33.25 4.47 -3.47
CA GLN A 3 -31.95 4.47 -4.16
C GLN A 3 -31.16 5.66 -3.63
N ILE A 4 -30.06 5.37 -2.93
CA ILE A 4 -29.02 6.36 -2.66
C ILE A 4 -28.27 6.53 -3.99
N SER A 5 -28.52 7.64 -4.69
CA SER A 5 -27.71 8.02 -5.84
C SER A 5 -26.35 8.47 -5.31
N LEU A 6 -25.31 7.71 -5.58
CA LEU A 6 -23.94 8.17 -5.36
C LEU A 6 -23.63 9.27 -6.38
N PRO A 7 -22.93 10.35 -5.98
CA PRO A 7 -22.49 11.38 -6.92
C PRO A 7 -21.51 10.78 -7.94
N PRO A 8 -21.32 11.44 -9.11
CA PRO A 8 -20.34 11.03 -10.10
C PRO A 8 -18.93 10.96 -9.48
N SER A 9 -18.09 10.07 -10.00
CA SER A 9 -16.73 9.78 -9.51
C SER A 9 -15.86 11.02 -9.27
N ASP A 10 -16.11 12.06 -10.06
CA ASP A 10 -15.37 13.33 -10.05
C ASP A 10 -15.65 14.18 -8.79
N GLU A 11 -16.70 13.86 -8.03
CA GLU A 11 -17.04 14.51 -6.75
C GLU A 11 -16.68 13.65 -5.52
N MET A 12 -16.19 12.42 -5.69
CA MET A 12 -15.89 11.53 -4.56
C MET A 12 -14.51 11.73 -3.94
N PHE A 13 -13.64 12.53 -4.57
CA PHE A 13 -12.31 12.84 -4.03
C PHE A 13 -11.96 14.31 -4.27
N ASP A 14 -12.53 15.19 -3.46
CA ASP A 14 -11.81 16.40 -3.08
C ASP A 14 -10.62 15.89 -2.28
N GLY A 15 -9.43 15.86 -2.90
CA GLY A 15 -8.20 15.43 -2.22
C GLY A 15 -8.08 16.14 -0.87
N PRO A 16 -7.27 15.63 0.09
CA PRO A 16 -7.15 16.31 1.37
C PRO A 16 -6.90 17.79 1.08
N SER A 17 -7.77 18.66 1.60
CA SER A 17 -7.82 20.13 1.36
C SER A 17 -6.54 20.88 1.77
N VAL A 18 -5.47 20.12 2.03
CA VAL A 18 -4.11 20.45 2.38
C VAL A 18 -3.17 20.39 1.16
N LEU A 19 -3.51 19.65 0.09
CA LEU A 19 -2.66 19.53 -1.11
C LEU A 19 -3.31 20.26 -2.30
N THR A 20 -2.73 21.39 -2.71
CA THR A 20 -3.06 22.04 -3.98
C THR A 20 -2.35 21.30 -5.11
N LEU A 21 -3.06 20.40 -5.79
CA LEU A 21 -2.56 19.68 -6.96
C LEU A 21 -3.02 20.40 -8.24
N GLY A 22 -2.16 20.45 -9.25
CA GLY A 22 -2.51 21.00 -10.57
C GLY A 22 -3.44 20.09 -11.36
N ASP A 23 -4.05 20.60 -12.44
CA ASP A 23 -5.01 19.84 -13.25
C ASP A 23 -4.41 18.56 -13.85
N GLU A 24 -3.10 18.52 -14.08
CA GLU A 24 -2.37 17.36 -14.57
C GLU A 24 -2.45 16.13 -13.63
N TRP A 25 -2.65 16.34 -12.33
CA TRP A 25 -2.87 15.25 -11.38
C TRP A 25 -4.23 14.59 -11.54
N ARG A 26 -5.24 15.32 -12.03
CA ARG A 26 -6.60 14.79 -12.19
C ARG A 26 -6.69 13.70 -13.25
N THR A 27 -5.74 13.67 -14.18
CA THR A 27 -5.68 12.67 -15.26
C THR A 27 -4.58 11.64 -15.07
N SER A 28 -3.72 11.79 -14.06
CA SER A 28 -2.60 10.88 -13.80
C SER A 28 -3.05 9.71 -12.94
N THR A 29 -2.97 8.48 -13.44
CA THR A 29 -3.48 7.29 -12.73
C THR A 29 -2.40 6.47 -12.03
N GLY A 30 -1.12 6.76 -12.30
CA GLY A 30 0.01 5.98 -11.81
C GLY A 30 0.31 4.72 -12.64
N GLU A 31 -0.26 4.58 -13.83
CA GLU A 31 0.05 3.48 -14.74
C GLU A 31 1.57 3.34 -14.98
N GLY A 32 2.07 2.11 -14.90
CA GLY A 32 3.49 1.80 -15.07
C GLY A 32 4.37 2.14 -13.86
N VAL A 33 3.79 2.69 -12.78
CA VAL A 33 4.50 2.96 -11.52
C VAL A 33 4.30 1.79 -10.57
N GLU A 34 5.39 1.37 -9.93
CA GLU A 34 5.36 0.41 -8.82
C GLU A 34 5.72 1.12 -7.51
N ILE A 35 4.96 0.84 -6.45
CA ILE A 35 5.07 1.50 -5.14
C ILE A 35 5.35 0.43 -4.10
N ALA A 36 6.50 0.52 -3.43
CA ALA A 36 6.83 -0.34 -2.30
C ALA A 36 6.27 0.23 -1.00
N ILE A 37 5.49 -0.55 -0.27
CA ILE A 37 5.00 -0.23 1.08
C ILE A 37 5.79 -1.09 2.08
N ILE A 38 6.67 -0.44 2.85
CA ILE A 38 7.48 -1.07 3.89
C ILE A 38 6.77 -0.86 5.24
N ASP A 39 5.96 -1.84 5.66
CA ASP A 39 5.02 -1.66 6.78
C ASP A 39 4.67 -3.02 7.47
N SER A 40 3.47 -3.16 8.04
CA SER A 40 2.92 -4.36 8.68
C SER A 40 2.38 -5.43 7.73
N GLY A 41 2.57 -5.22 6.42
CA GLY A 41 1.98 -5.99 5.32
C GLY A 41 0.73 -5.32 4.75
N VAL A 42 0.16 -5.92 3.70
CA VAL A 42 -1.07 -5.45 3.06
C VAL A 42 -2.01 -6.64 2.87
N ASP A 43 -3.27 -6.49 3.23
CA ASP A 43 -4.32 -7.45 2.91
C ASP A 43 -4.73 -7.31 1.43
N SER A 44 -4.21 -8.20 0.59
CA SER A 44 -4.52 -8.24 -0.84
C SER A 44 -5.94 -8.73 -1.15
N SER A 45 -6.65 -9.29 -0.16
CA SER A 45 -8.05 -9.73 -0.33
C SER A 45 -9.05 -8.58 -0.16
N HIS A 46 -8.61 -7.44 0.37
CA HIS A 46 -9.44 -6.26 0.56
C HIS A 46 -10.04 -5.80 -0.79
N SER A 47 -11.35 -5.55 -0.81
CA SER A 47 -12.10 -5.27 -2.05
C SER A 47 -11.57 -4.07 -2.82
N GLU A 48 -11.15 -3.00 -2.13
CA GLU A 48 -10.56 -1.81 -2.76
C GLU A 48 -9.12 -2.02 -3.30
N LEU A 49 -8.46 -3.13 -2.96
CA LEU A 49 -7.07 -3.45 -3.34
C LEU A 49 -6.94 -4.57 -4.37
N GLN A 50 -8.06 -5.15 -4.81
CA GLN A 50 -8.06 -6.25 -5.78
C GLN A 50 -7.31 -5.86 -7.05
N GLY A 51 -6.33 -6.69 -7.44
CA GLY A 51 -5.51 -6.50 -8.63
C GLY A 51 -4.45 -5.39 -8.53
N LYS A 52 -4.33 -4.69 -7.39
CA LYS A 52 -3.33 -3.63 -7.18
C LYS A 52 -2.02 -4.16 -6.59
N ILE A 53 -2.07 -5.23 -5.80
CA ILE A 53 -0.87 -5.82 -5.17
C ILE A 53 -0.16 -6.72 -6.19
N SER A 54 1.04 -6.34 -6.62
CA SER A 54 1.88 -7.14 -7.54
C SER A 54 2.68 -8.21 -6.80
N LYS A 55 3.07 -7.94 -5.55
CA LYS A 55 3.87 -8.85 -4.73
C LYS A 55 3.67 -8.60 -3.24
N SER A 56 3.69 -9.68 -2.46
CA SER A 56 3.66 -9.63 -0.99
C SER A 56 4.87 -10.37 -0.42
N LEU A 57 5.67 -9.67 0.37
CA LEU A 57 6.91 -10.13 0.95
C LEU A 57 6.88 -10.00 2.47
N GLU A 58 7.55 -10.91 3.16
CA GLU A 58 7.71 -10.88 4.61
C GLU A 58 9.17 -11.12 5.00
N ALA A 59 9.65 -10.28 5.92
CA ALA A 59 11.00 -10.36 6.44
C ALA A 59 11.22 -11.67 7.22
N GLN A 60 12.30 -12.35 6.88
CA GLN A 60 12.82 -13.53 7.56
C GLN A 60 14.14 -13.16 8.21
N LYS A 61 14.23 -13.34 9.52
CA LYS A 61 15.41 -13.00 10.30
C LYS A 61 16.19 -14.26 10.68
N ASP A 62 17.48 -14.27 10.36
CA ASP A 62 18.45 -15.27 10.80
C ASP A 62 19.66 -14.56 11.41
N GLY A 63 19.65 -14.46 12.75
CA GLY A 63 20.60 -13.62 13.49
C GLY A 63 20.50 -12.14 13.07
N ASN A 64 21.59 -11.60 12.53
CA ASN A 64 21.65 -10.21 12.01
C ASN A 64 21.37 -10.12 10.50
N ARG A 65 21.05 -11.24 9.84
CA ARG A 65 20.70 -11.24 8.42
C ARG A 65 19.19 -11.17 8.28
N VAL A 66 18.74 -10.30 7.38
CA VAL A 66 17.34 -10.22 6.95
C VAL A 66 17.27 -10.61 5.49
N SER A 67 16.29 -11.44 5.16
CA SER A 67 15.93 -11.78 3.79
C SER A 67 14.42 -11.68 3.62
N PHE A 68 13.92 -11.62 2.39
CA PHE A 68 12.49 -11.59 2.11
C PHE A 68 12.03 -12.88 1.45
N ARG A 69 10.84 -13.33 1.82
CA ARG A 69 10.14 -14.41 1.14
C ARG A 69 8.74 -13.96 0.78
N GLU A 70 8.20 -14.52 -0.30
CA GLU A 70 6.79 -14.32 -0.62
C GLU A 70 5.92 -14.87 0.51
N SER A 71 4.88 -14.12 0.85
CA SER A 71 4.00 -14.43 1.98
C SER A 71 2.60 -13.92 1.72
N ASP A 72 1.62 -14.78 1.98
CA ASP A 72 0.19 -14.47 1.97
C ASP A 72 -0.33 -14.18 3.38
N SER A 73 0.56 -13.89 4.35
CA SER A 73 0.18 -13.61 5.74
C SER A 73 -0.61 -12.30 5.91
N GLY A 74 -0.69 -11.50 4.84
CA GLY A 74 -1.42 -10.24 4.81
C GLY A 74 -0.87 -9.22 5.80
N ASP A 75 -1.74 -8.31 6.22
CA ASP A 75 -1.42 -7.26 7.16
C ASP A 75 -1.68 -7.70 8.62
N SER A 76 -0.66 -7.58 9.46
CA SER A 76 -0.77 -7.94 10.87
C SER A 76 -1.30 -6.84 11.79
N ALA A 77 -1.30 -5.59 11.35
CA ALA A 77 -1.68 -4.44 12.18
C ALA A 77 -2.81 -3.57 11.57
N GLY A 78 -3.07 -3.71 10.27
CA GLY A 78 -4.05 -2.93 9.50
C GLY A 78 -3.49 -1.60 8.95
N HIS A 79 -2.33 -1.16 9.44
CA HIS A 79 -1.73 0.12 9.05
C HIS A 79 -1.27 0.11 7.58
N GLY A 80 -0.52 -0.91 7.16
CA GLY A 80 -0.08 -1.04 5.77
C GLY A 80 -1.24 -1.15 4.77
N THR A 81 -2.32 -1.83 5.12
CA THR A 81 -3.55 -1.90 4.31
C THR A 81 -4.23 -0.53 4.19
N ALA A 82 -4.28 0.24 5.28
CA ALA A 82 -4.81 1.60 5.24
C ALA A 82 -3.96 2.52 4.33
N CYS A 83 -2.63 2.43 4.43
CA CYS A 83 -1.72 3.14 3.53
C CYS A 83 -1.93 2.74 2.06
N ALA A 84 -2.03 1.44 1.78
CA ALA A 84 -2.31 0.93 0.44
C ALA A 84 -3.65 1.43 -0.11
N GLY A 85 -4.68 1.54 0.75
CA GLY A 85 -5.99 2.08 0.37
C GLY A 85 -5.93 3.56 -0.03
N ILE A 86 -5.16 4.38 0.70
CA ILE A 86 -4.93 5.79 0.34
C ILE A 86 -4.22 5.88 -1.03
N ILE A 87 -3.15 5.11 -1.21
CA ILE A 87 -2.41 5.06 -2.47
C ILE A 87 -3.33 4.61 -3.62
N GLY A 88 -4.09 3.55 -3.43
CA GLY A 88 -4.98 3.00 -4.45
C GLY A 88 -6.13 3.92 -4.88
N LYS A 89 -6.46 4.94 -4.07
CA LYS A 89 -7.42 6.00 -4.40
C LYS A 89 -6.77 7.14 -5.20
N ILE A 90 -5.52 7.46 -4.91
CA ILE A 90 -4.78 8.55 -5.57
C ILE A 90 -4.17 8.09 -6.90
N ALA A 91 -3.60 6.88 -6.92
CA ALA A 91 -2.92 6.27 -8.07
C ALA A 91 -3.58 4.92 -8.39
N PRO A 92 -4.78 4.92 -9.02
CA PRO A 92 -5.58 3.72 -9.19
C PRO A 92 -4.94 2.62 -10.06
N ASP A 93 -4.06 2.98 -10.99
CA ASP A 93 -3.42 2.03 -11.92
C ASP A 93 -1.99 1.67 -11.52
N ALA A 94 -1.48 2.23 -10.42
CA ALA A 94 -0.18 1.83 -9.87
C ALA A 94 -0.23 0.39 -9.32
N LYS A 95 0.91 -0.28 -9.34
CA LYS A 95 1.11 -1.56 -8.65
C LYS A 95 1.79 -1.36 -7.31
N ILE A 96 1.42 -2.19 -6.34
CA ILE A 96 1.93 -2.12 -4.98
C ILE A 96 2.72 -3.40 -4.66
N ILE A 97 3.96 -3.23 -4.20
CA ILE A 97 4.72 -4.28 -3.52
C ILE A 97 4.54 -4.09 -2.02
N SER A 98 3.95 -5.07 -1.35
CA SER A 98 3.87 -5.13 0.11
C SER A 98 5.15 -5.75 0.68
N ILE A 99 5.88 -5.00 1.50
CA ILE A 99 7.10 -5.45 2.19
C ILE A 99 6.84 -5.40 3.70
N LYS A 100 6.46 -6.55 4.27
CA LYS A 100 6.15 -6.69 5.69
C LYS A 100 7.41 -6.78 6.54
N VAL A 101 7.66 -5.74 7.31
CA VAL A 101 8.79 -5.62 8.26
C VAL A 101 8.33 -5.33 9.69
N LEU A 102 7.06 -4.94 9.87
CA LEU A 102 6.45 -4.69 11.18
C LEU A 102 5.51 -5.85 11.57
N GLY A 103 5.48 -6.16 12.87
CA GLY A 103 4.53 -7.11 13.44
C GLY A 103 3.21 -6.45 13.88
N ALA A 104 2.34 -7.24 14.50
CA ALA A 104 0.98 -6.81 14.90
C ALA A 104 0.92 -5.63 15.88
N SER A 105 2.00 -5.35 16.61
CA SER A 105 2.12 -4.19 17.49
C SER A 105 2.58 -2.91 16.78
N GLY A 106 2.80 -2.95 15.46
CA GLY A 106 3.41 -1.85 14.70
C GLY A 106 4.91 -1.66 14.99
N LEU A 107 5.53 -2.57 15.75
CA LEU A 107 6.95 -2.55 16.04
C LEU A 107 7.71 -3.47 15.08
N GLY A 108 8.94 -3.07 14.76
CA GLY A 108 9.84 -3.83 13.90
C GLY A 108 11.31 -3.62 14.26
N ASP A 109 12.17 -4.41 13.64
CA ASP A 109 13.62 -4.32 13.80
C ASP A 109 14.20 -3.34 12.77
N GLY A 110 15.13 -2.48 13.20
CA GLY A 110 15.76 -1.50 12.30
C GLY A 110 16.49 -2.14 11.10
N HIS A 111 17.08 -3.33 11.27
CA HIS A 111 17.70 -4.06 10.16
C HIS A 111 16.66 -4.58 9.18
N ALA A 112 15.46 -4.96 9.65
CA ALA A 112 14.38 -5.37 8.76
C ALA A 112 13.88 -4.19 7.94
N PHE A 113 13.76 -3.01 8.56
CA PHE A 113 13.40 -1.79 7.84
C PHE A 113 14.45 -1.38 6.82
N LEU A 114 15.75 -1.40 7.18
CA LEU A 114 16.85 -1.13 6.26
C LEU A 114 16.85 -2.11 5.08
N ALA A 115 16.71 -3.41 5.34
CA ALA A 115 16.62 -4.41 4.28
C ALA A 115 15.41 -4.18 3.37
N GLY A 116 14.27 -3.73 3.94
CA GLY A 116 13.08 -3.37 3.16
C GLY A 116 13.34 -2.20 2.23
N LEU A 117 14.09 -1.18 2.69
CA LEU A 117 14.50 -0.06 1.85
C LEU A 117 15.46 -0.49 0.75
N GLU A 118 16.44 -1.34 1.06
CA GLU A 118 17.37 -1.92 0.08
C GLU A 118 16.65 -2.76 -0.98
N TYR A 119 15.55 -3.43 -0.64
CA TYR A 119 14.73 -4.17 -1.61
C TYR A 119 13.96 -3.22 -2.55
N ALA A 120 13.58 -2.04 -2.07
CA ALA A 120 12.69 -1.13 -2.79
C ALA A 120 13.39 -0.25 -3.85
N ILE A 121 14.71 -0.29 -3.95
CA ILE A 121 15.55 0.50 -4.87
C ILE A 121 16.14 -0.37 -5.98
#